data_AF-A0AAD2H5T6-F1
#
_entry.id   AF-A0AAD2H5T6-F1
#
_cell.length_a   1.000
_cell.length_b   1.000
_cell.length_c   1.000
_cell.angle_alpha   90.00
_cell.angle_beta   90.00
_cell.angle_gamma   90.00
#
_symmetry.space_group_name_H-M   'P 1'
#
loop_
_entity.id
_entity.type
_entity.pdbx_description
1 polymer ?
#
loop_
_entity_poly.entity_id
_entity_poly.type
_entity_poly.pdbx_seq_one_letter_code
_entity_poly.pdbx_strand_id
1 'polypeptide(L)'
;QDSTPGSKFVPIFSLNSSRTYPTATSPSSQFYPSTSQFANKKYKPVARKIRPVLGSVPDEFRIERQILGDPLADLPYLDPIPPPFVPTGRYTAERKAALDDAHRGDFLWPAERDLMHQFMC
;
A
#
# COMPACT_ATOMS: atom_id res chain seq x y z
N GLN A 1 34.04 18.07 36.97
CA GLN A 1 32.84 18.92 36.98
C GLN A 1 32.45 19.05 35.52
N ASP A 2 31.46 18.27 35.09
CA ASP A 2 30.52 18.59 34.00
C ASP A 2 29.68 17.34 33.72
N SER A 3 28.59 17.27 34.48
CA SER A 3 27.53 16.28 34.42
C SER A 3 26.54 16.65 33.30
N THR A 4 26.40 15.79 32.30
CA THR A 4 25.29 15.85 31.33
C THR A 4 24.01 15.34 31.99
N PRO A 5 22.90 16.10 32.02
CA PRO A 5 21.66 15.61 32.61
C PRO A 5 20.91 14.69 31.63
N GLY A 6 20.58 13.49 32.11
CA GLY A 6 19.80 12.49 31.38
C GLY A 6 18.41 13.00 30.98
N SER A 7 18.10 12.85 29.69
CA SER A 7 16.77 13.08 29.11
C SER A 7 15.76 12.12 29.73
N LYS A 8 14.81 12.66 30.50
CA LYS A 8 13.70 11.89 31.09
C LYS A 8 12.56 11.81 30.07
N PHE A 9 12.29 10.61 29.58
CA PHE A 9 11.13 10.30 28.75
C PHE A 9 9.85 10.45 29.58
N VAL A 10 8.94 11.34 29.17
CA VAL A 10 7.61 11.51 29.77
C VAL A 10 6.56 11.18 28.70
N PRO A 11 5.68 10.19 28.89
CA PRO A 11 4.66 9.87 27.90
C PRO A 11 3.55 10.93 27.91
N ILE A 12 3.41 11.63 26.78
CA ILE A 12 2.31 12.54 26.45
C ILE A 12 1.15 11.72 25.89
N PHE A 13 0.21 11.31 26.73
CA PHE A 13 -1.18 11.05 26.29
C PHE A 13 -2.14 11.40 27.43
N SER A 14 -2.39 12.70 27.59
CA SER A 14 -3.57 13.20 28.29
C SER A 14 -4.66 13.42 27.24
N LEU A 15 -5.66 12.54 27.22
CA LEU A 15 -6.86 12.72 26.40
C LEU A 15 -7.88 13.53 27.20
N ASN A 16 -7.95 14.83 26.93
CA ASN A 16 -9.01 15.69 27.43
C ASN A 16 -10.29 15.53 26.59
N SER A 17 -11.37 15.31 27.33
CA SER A 17 -12.76 15.22 26.91
C SER A 17 -13.26 16.51 26.27
N SER A 18 -13.95 16.38 25.12
CA SER A 18 -15.31 16.88 24.87
C SER A 18 -15.55 17.15 23.37
N ARG A 19 -16.29 16.24 22.72
CA ARG A 19 -16.97 16.54 21.44
C ARG A 19 -18.44 16.18 21.61
N THR A 20 -19.28 17.20 21.70
CA THR A 20 -20.74 17.07 21.67
C THR A 20 -21.22 17.18 20.22
N TYR A 21 -22.11 16.30 19.80
CA TYR A 21 -22.78 16.34 18.49
C TYR A 21 -24.28 16.64 18.68
N PRO A 22 -24.92 17.36 17.74
CA PRO A 22 -26.32 17.74 17.87
C PRO A 22 -27.29 16.58 17.59
N THR A 23 -28.41 16.62 18.31
CA THR A 23 -29.51 15.65 18.32
C THR A 23 -30.25 15.60 16.98
N ALA A 24 -30.27 14.42 16.35
CA ALA A 24 -31.14 14.14 15.21
C ALA A 24 -32.45 13.48 15.67
N THR A 25 -33.57 14.07 15.26
CA THR A 25 -34.94 13.63 15.49
C THR A 25 -35.27 12.34 14.74
N SER A 26 -35.89 11.39 15.45
CA SER A 26 -36.32 10.04 15.04
C SER A 26 -37.40 10.03 13.95
N PRO A 27 -37.46 8.96 13.13
CA PRO A 27 -38.78 8.34 12.96
C PRO A 27 -38.80 6.82 13.19
N SER A 28 -39.86 6.42 13.89
CA SER A 28 -40.60 5.15 13.85
C SER A 28 -39.85 3.85 14.15
N SER A 29 -40.00 3.42 15.42
CA SER A 29 -40.37 2.06 15.84
C SER A 29 -39.77 0.89 15.05
N GLN A 30 -38.44 0.83 14.91
CA GLN A 30 -37.80 -0.47 14.71
C GLN A 30 -37.85 -1.19 16.06
N PHE A 31 -38.54 -2.33 16.09
CA PHE A 31 -38.71 -3.20 17.24
C PHE A 31 -37.34 -3.75 17.69
N TYR A 32 -36.63 -2.98 18.51
CA TYR A 32 -35.40 -3.46 19.15
C TYR A 32 -35.82 -4.34 20.33
N PRO A 33 -35.43 -5.63 20.38
CA PRO A 33 -35.70 -6.43 21.56
C PRO A 33 -35.01 -5.77 22.77
N SER A 34 -35.81 -5.50 23.79
CA SER A 34 -35.40 -5.01 25.12
C SER A 34 -34.10 -5.67 25.58
N THR A 35 -33.10 -4.84 25.88
CA THR A 35 -31.71 -5.23 26.23
C THR A 35 -31.58 -5.85 27.63
N SER A 36 -32.55 -6.65 28.09
CA SER A 36 -32.45 -7.36 29.38
C SER A 36 -31.65 -8.67 29.33
N GLN A 37 -30.96 -8.98 28.24
CA GLN A 37 -30.28 -10.28 28.04
C GLN A 37 -28.75 -10.24 28.24
N PHE A 38 -28.22 -9.32 29.05
CA PHE A 38 -26.79 -9.26 29.39
C PHE A 38 -26.44 -9.88 30.74
N ALA A 39 -27.34 -10.67 31.35
CA ALA A 39 -26.96 -11.54 32.45
C ALA A 39 -26.26 -12.80 31.89
N ASN A 40 -24.93 -12.88 32.07
CA ASN A 40 -24.06 -14.05 31.78
C ASN A 40 -23.91 -14.45 30.31
N LYS A 41 -23.30 -13.61 29.48
CA LYS A 41 -22.95 -13.99 28.10
C LYS A 41 -21.67 -14.84 28.06
N LYS A 42 -21.83 -16.16 28.17
CA LYS A 42 -20.81 -17.12 27.71
C LYS A 42 -20.64 -16.93 26.20
N TYR A 43 -19.39 -16.89 25.71
CA TYR A 43 -19.05 -16.73 24.28
C TYR A 43 -19.88 -17.70 23.41
N LYS A 44 -20.14 -17.32 22.15
CA LYS A 44 -20.85 -18.19 21.22
C LYS A 44 -20.11 -19.53 21.15
N PRO A 45 -20.74 -20.65 21.53
CA PRO A 45 -20.05 -21.94 21.63
C PRO A 45 -19.49 -22.31 20.25
N VAL A 46 -18.29 -22.90 20.23
CA VAL A 46 -17.58 -23.25 18.98
C VAL A 46 -18.42 -24.13 18.06
N ALA A 47 -19.25 -25.01 18.63
CA ALA A 47 -20.20 -25.87 17.91
C ALA A 47 -21.28 -25.10 17.12
N ARG A 48 -21.54 -23.82 17.48
CA ARG A 48 -22.48 -22.93 16.78
C ARG A 48 -21.78 -21.92 15.87
N LYS A 49 -20.49 -22.12 15.58
CA LYS A 49 -19.74 -21.32 14.60
C LYS A 49 -20.11 -21.81 13.20
N ILE A 50 -20.70 -20.91 12.41
CA ILE A 50 -20.97 -21.16 10.99
C ILE A 50 -19.79 -20.58 10.21
N ARG A 51 -19.20 -21.37 9.32
CA ARG A 51 -18.26 -20.88 8.29
C ARG A 51 -19.10 -20.60 7.05
N PRO A 52 -19.16 -19.35 6.56
CA PRO A 52 -19.87 -19.08 5.32
C PRO A 52 -19.24 -19.89 4.20
N VAL A 53 -20.07 -20.42 3.31
CA VAL A 53 -19.60 -21.05 2.08
C VAL A 53 -19.05 -19.92 1.21
N LEU A 54 -17.81 -20.07 0.74
CA LEU A 54 -17.21 -19.10 -0.17
C LEU A 54 -17.98 -19.17 -1.50
N GLY A 55 -18.77 -18.14 -1.79
CA GLY A 55 -19.40 -17.95 -3.09
C GLY A 55 -18.44 -17.31 -4.08
N SER A 56 -18.76 -17.40 -5.37
CA SER A 56 -18.12 -16.56 -6.38
C SER A 56 -18.44 -15.08 -6.13
N VAL A 57 -17.47 -14.20 -6.38
CA VAL A 57 -17.71 -12.75 -6.38
C VAL A 57 -18.74 -12.45 -7.47
N PRO A 58 -19.83 -11.71 -7.17
CA PRO A 58 -20.83 -11.36 -8.18
C PRO A 58 -20.18 -10.57 -9.33
N ASP A 59 -20.68 -10.75 -10.55
CA ASP A 59 -20.11 -10.11 -11.74
C ASP A 59 -20.12 -8.58 -11.65
N GLU A 60 -21.10 -7.99 -10.95
CA GLU A 60 -21.17 -6.54 -10.66
C GLU A 60 -19.94 -6.00 -9.90
N PHE A 61 -19.26 -6.85 -9.13
CA PHE A 61 -18.05 -6.49 -8.37
C PHE A 61 -16.77 -7.00 -9.03
N ARG A 62 -16.86 -7.54 -10.25
CA ARG A 62 -15.72 -8.03 -11.00
C ARG A 62 -15.00 -6.86 -11.66
N ILE A 63 -13.70 -6.75 -11.43
CA ILE A 63 -12.88 -5.69 -12.05
C ILE A 63 -12.69 -6.03 -13.53
N GLU A 64 -13.37 -5.28 -14.40
CA GLU A 64 -13.16 -5.33 -15.85
C GLU A 64 -11.99 -4.40 -16.25
N ARG A 65 -10.94 -4.98 -16.82
CA ARG A 65 -9.79 -4.22 -17.34
C ARG A 65 -9.97 -4.01 -18.84
N GLN A 66 -10.43 -2.83 -19.24
CA GLN A 66 -10.50 -2.43 -20.65
C GLN A 66 -9.16 -1.81 -21.06
N ILE A 67 -8.42 -2.46 -21.97
CA ILE A 67 -7.24 -1.86 -22.62
C ILE A 67 -7.76 -1.16 -23.87
N LEU A 68 -7.93 0.16 -23.80
CA LEU A 68 -8.38 0.97 -24.92
C LEU A 68 -7.15 1.59 -25.62
N GLY A 69 -7.00 1.33 -26.91
CA GLY A 69 -5.86 1.83 -27.70
C GLY A 69 -4.60 0.98 -27.60
N ASP A 70 -3.53 1.45 -28.25
CA ASP A 70 -2.21 0.82 -28.15
C ASP A 70 -1.52 1.30 -26.86
N PRO A 71 -1.22 0.40 -25.90
CA PRO A 71 -0.57 0.78 -24.65
C PRO A 71 0.87 1.27 -24.84
N LEU A 72 1.47 1.06 -26.02
CA LEU A 72 2.85 1.43 -26.30
C LEU A 72 2.99 2.72 -27.12
N ALA A 73 1.87 3.35 -27.50
CA ALA A 73 1.88 4.50 -28.41
C ALA A 73 2.71 5.69 -27.90
N ASP A 74 2.73 5.91 -26.58
CA ASP A 74 3.40 7.05 -25.95
C ASP A 74 4.82 6.72 -25.45
N LEU A 75 5.31 5.50 -25.66
CA LEU A 75 6.65 5.13 -25.20
C LEU A 75 7.74 5.83 -26.04
N PRO A 76 8.81 6.32 -25.39
CA PRO A 76 9.94 6.87 -26.11
C PRO A 76 10.60 5.78 -26.95
N TYR A 77 10.92 6.12 -28.19
CA TYR A 77 11.72 5.26 -29.06
C TYR A 77 13.14 5.14 -28.50
N LEU A 78 13.63 3.91 -28.39
CA LEU A 78 15.00 3.61 -27.99
C LEU A 78 15.76 3.05 -29.19
N ASP A 79 16.95 3.61 -29.43
CA ASP A 79 17.84 3.10 -30.47
C ASP A 79 18.39 1.73 -30.06
N PRO A 80 18.35 0.69 -30.92
CA PRO A 80 18.87 -0.64 -30.59
C PRO A 80 20.37 -0.66 -30.30
N ILE A 81 21.10 0.37 -30.73
CA ILE A 81 22.53 0.54 -30.54
C ILE A 81 22.71 1.80 -29.69
N PRO A 82 22.74 1.66 -28.35
CA PRO A 82 22.81 2.80 -27.45
C PRO A 82 24.16 3.52 -27.59
N PRO A 83 24.19 4.86 -27.44
CA PRO A 83 25.43 5.62 -27.33
C PRO A 83 26.18 5.24 -26.04
N PRO A 84 27.48 5.56 -25.94
CA PRO A 84 28.23 5.34 -24.71
C PRO A 84 27.61 6.13 -23.55
N PHE A 85 27.55 5.50 -22.38
CA PHE A 85 26.96 6.08 -21.18
C PHE A 85 27.57 7.43 -20.81
N VAL A 86 26.71 8.42 -20.58
CA VAL A 86 27.08 9.75 -20.06
C VAL A 86 26.28 10.00 -18.78
N PRO A 87 26.95 10.26 -17.63
CA PRO A 87 26.25 10.53 -16.39
C PRO A 87 25.42 11.82 -16.51
N THR A 88 24.10 11.67 -16.45
CA THR A 88 23.15 12.76 -16.72
C THR A 88 22.40 13.13 -15.46
N GLY A 89 22.48 14.40 -15.04
CA GLY A 89 21.70 14.96 -13.92
C GLY A 89 21.67 14.07 -12.67
N ARG A 90 20.58 13.31 -12.50
CA ARG A 90 20.36 12.42 -11.35
C ARG A 90 20.99 11.03 -11.50
N TYR A 91 21.32 10.59 -12.71
CA TYR A 91 21.86 9.26 -12.97
C TYR A 91 23.40 9.32 -13.15
N THR A 92 24.10 9.05 -12.05
CA THR A 92 25.57 9.10 -11.96
C THR A 92 26.20 7.73 -12.25
N ALA A 93 27.51 7.71 -12.48
CA ALA A 93 28.26 6.47 -12.67
C ALA A 93 28.12 5.49 -11.49
N GLU A 94 28.00 6.00 -10.25
CA GLU A 94 27.76 5.17 -9.06
C GLU A 94 26.41 4.44 -9.13
N ARG A 95 25.36 5.12 -9.61
CA ARG A 95 24.03 4.52 -9.79
C ARG A 95 24.01 3.52 -10.93
N LYS A 96 24.75 3.78 -12.01
CA LYS A 96 24.98 2.81 -13.08
C LYS A 96 25.60 1.53 -12.52
N ALA A 97 26.70 1.66 -11.77
CA ALA A 97 27.39 0.52 -11.17
C ALA A 97 26.50 -0.25 -10.18
N ALA A 98 25.72 0.45 -9.36
CA ALA A 98 24.77 -0.21 -8.45
C ALA A 98 23.67 -0.97 -9.21
N LEU A 99 23.20 -0.44 -10.35
CA LEU A 99 22.24 -1.13 -11.20
C LEU A 99 22.86 -2.36 -11.86
N ASP A 100 24.08 -2.23 -12.40
CA ASP A 100 24.84 -3.35 -12.96
C ASP A 100 25.07 -4.45 -11.91
N ASP A 101 25.36 -4.06 -10.68
CA ASP A 101 25.58 -4.97 -9.56
C ASP A 101 24.32 -5.73 -9.17
N ALA A 102 23.17 -5.06 -9.18
CA ALA A 102 21.87 -5.70 -8.94
C ALA A 102 21.48 -6.68 -10.07
N HIS A 103 21.98 -6.47 -11.28
CA HIS A 103 21.64 -7.27 -12.48
C HIS A 103 22.83 -8.10 -12.98
N ARG A 104 23.71 -8.55 -12.07
CA ARG A 104 24.85 -9.43 -12.41
C ARG A 104 24.45 -10.84 -12.85
N GLY A 105 23.20 -11.24 -12.63
CA GLY A 105 22.68 -12.56 -13.01
C GLY A 105 22.20 -12.64 -14.46
N ASP A 106 21.60 -13.76 -14.83
CA ASP A 106 21.24 -14.08 -16.21
C ASP A 106 19.98 -13.37 -16.73
N PHE A 107 19.47 -12.37 -16.01
CA PHE A 107 18.21 -11.69 -16.36
C PHE A 107 18.36 -10.70 -17.51
N LEU A 108 19.43 -9.88 -17.52
CA LEU A 108 19.69 -8.91 -18.59
C LEU A 108 21.01 -9.20 -19.27
N TRP A 109 20.99 -9.20 -20.60
CA TRP A 109 22.22 -9.26 -21.39
C TRP A 109 23.01 -7.96 -21.25
N PRO A 110 24.34 -7.98 -21.51
CA PRO A 110 25.15 -6.77 -21.50
C PRO A 110 24.56 -5.65 -22.39
N ALA A 111 24.10 -5.99 -23.59
CA ALA A 111 23.48 -5.02 -24.51
C ALA A 111 22.16 -4.45 -23.98
N GLU A 112 21.35 -5.25 -23.28
CA GLU A 112 20.08 -4.77 -22.70
C GLU A 112 20.33 -3.84 -21.51
N ARG A 113 21.41 -4.06 -20.76
CA ARG A 113 21.83 -3.14 -19.69
C ARG A 113 22.25 -1.79 -20.25
N ASP A 114 22.92 -1.77 -21.41
CA ASP A 114 23.27 -0.51 -22.08
C ASP A 114 22.02 0.29 -22.49
N LEU A 115 20.97 -0.39 -22.98
CA LEU A 115 19.67 0.24 -23.28
C LEU A 115 18.99 0.77 -22.01
N MET A 116 19.02 0.02 -20.91
CA MET A 116 18.50 0.48 -19.62
C MET A 116 19.23 1.75 -19.15
N HIS A 117 20.55 1.84 -19.34
CA HIS A 117 21.30 3.04 -19.00
C HIS A 117 20.91 4.23 -19.88
N GLN A 118 20.71 4.03 -21.18
CA GLN A 118 20.21 5.10 -22.07
C GLN A 118 18.82 5.58 -21.66
N PHE A 119 17.92 4.68 -21.30
CA PHE A 119 16.57 5.04 -20.86
C PHE A 119 16.55 5.80 -19.52
N MET A 120 17.55 5.59 -18.66
CA MET A 120 17.65 6.24 -17.34
C MET A 120 18.42 7.57 -17.36
N CYS A 121 19.18 7.86 -18.44
CA CYS A 121 19.92 9.11 -18.63
C CYS A 121 18.99 10.23 -19.09
#